data_AF-D5UJW1-F1
#
_entry.id   AF-D5UJW1-F1
#
_cell.length_a   1.000
_cell.length_b   1.000
_cell.length_c   1.000
_cell.angle_alpha   90.00
_cell.angle_beta   90.00
_cell.angle_gamma   90.00
#
_symmetry.space_group_name_H-M   'P 1'
#
loop_
_entity.id
_entity.type
_entity.pdbx_description
1 polymer ?
#
loop_
_entity_poly.entity_id
_entity_poly.type
_entity_poly.pdbx_seq_one_letter_code
_entity_poly.pdbx_strand_id
1 'polypeptide(L)'
;MLCLLGLAAYLGIMSSITMPSADADELLTTGEVARLLGVSRQHVVNLTERGDLPFETTGTHRRVRRSDVDHLRYSTQRLSADQRRSLYLAYAIAGKLVQDPTLLDVARQNLARMRERHTRGRPAQWLREWQELLDGPLDALLAALTSPSQRSRELRQNSPFAGVLTDAERMAALRAAR
;
A
#
# COMPACT_ATOMS: atom_id res chain seq x y z
N MET A 1 -40.85 0.38 17.93
CA MET A 1 -41.26 0.83 16.57
C MET A 1 -40.29 1.92 16.17
N LEU A 2 -39.57 1.72 15.05
CA LEU A 2 -38.37 2.46 14.57
C LEU A 2 -37.11 2.12 15.41
N CYS A 3 -36.03 1.54 14.90
CA CYS A 3 -35.25 1.97 13.74
C CYS A 3 -34.42 0.79 13.18
N LEU A 4 -35.09 -0.19 12.54
CA LEU A 4 -34.41 -1.26 11.77
C LEU A 4 -34.07 -0.81 10.33
N LEU A 5 -34.27 0.46 10.00
CA LEU A 5 -33.99 1.03 8.68
C LEU A 5 -32.55 1.55 8.51
N GLY A 6 -31.75 1.58 9.58
CA GLY A 6 -30.35 2.06 9.53
C GLY A 6 -29.35 1.08 8.94
N LEU A 7 -29.65 -0.22 8.93
CA LEU A 7 -28.73 -1.25 8.44
C LEU A 7 -28.66 -1.32 6.90
N ALA A 8 -29.69 -0.81 6.21
CA ALA A 8 -29.73 -0.74 4.74
C ALA A 8 -28.94 0.45 4.18
N ALA A 9 -28.75 1.53 4.96
CA ALA A 9 -27.97 2.68 4.54
C ALA A 9 -26.44 2.43 4.63
N TYR A 10 -26.00 1.51 5.49
CA TYR A 10 -24.59 1.17 5.65
C TYR A 10 -24.03 0.34 4.47
N LEU A 11 -24.90 -0.37 3.75
CA LEU A 11 -24.53 -1.14 2.55
C LEU A 11 -24.57 -0.29 1.25
N GLY A 12 -25.08 0.94 1.31
CA GLY A 12 -25.22 1.82 0.15
C GLY A 12 -24.08 2.82 -0.07
N ILE A 13 -23.12 2.95 0.86
CA ILE A 13 -22.06 3.98 0.80
C ILE A 13 -20.71 3.39 0.32
N MET A 14 -20.71 2.14 -0.15
CA MET A 14 -19.57 1.54 -0.88
C MET A 14 -19.59 1.80 -2.40
N SER A 15 -20.30 2.82 -2.90
CA SER A 15 -20.46 3.05 -4.35
C SER A 15 -19.95 4.39 -4.88
N SER A 16 -18.98 5.05 -4.25
CA SER A 16 -18.35 6.24 -4.86
C SER A 16 -16.89 6.41 -4.48
N ILE A 17 -16.06 5.44 -4.91
CA ILE A 17 -14.67 5.71 -5.24
C ILE A 17 -14.64 6.08 -6.72
N THR A 18 -14.82 7.36 -7.05
CA THR A 18 -14.54 7.86 -8.40
C THR A 18 -13.04 8.17 -8.49
N MET A 19 -12.29 7.15 -8.91
CA MET A 19 -10.95 7.28 -9.48
C MET A 19 -11.05 7.95 -10.86
N PRO A 20 -10.14 8.87 -11.24
CA PRO A 20 -9.96 9.20 -12.64
C PRO A 20 -8.93 8.26 -13.25
N SER A 21 -9.39 7.23 -13.97
CA SER A 21 -8.88 6.88 -15.32
C SER A 21 -9.72 5.73 -15.91
N ALA A 22 -10.27 5.96 -17.10
CA ALA A 22 -11.29 5.15 -17.76
C ALA A 22 -10.81 3.78 -18.30
N ASP A 23 -9.68 3.25 -17.81
CA ASP A 23 -9.11 1.94 -18.22
C ASP A 23 -8.88 0.97 -17.02
N ALA A 24 -9.22 1.37 -15.79
CA ALA A 24 -8.91 0.59 -14.59
C ALA A 24 -9.85 -0.61 -14.31
N ASP A 25 -10.93 -0.77 -15.08
CA ASP A 25 -11.95 -1.80 -14.87
C ASP A 25 -11.84 -2.99 -15.86
N GLU A 26 -10.77 -3.04 -16.65
CA GLU A 26 -10.53 -4.16 -17.56
C GLU A 26 -10.26 -5.45 -16.76
N LEU A 27 -11.20 -6.40 -16.86
CA LEU A 27 -11.10 -7.72 -16.27
C LEU A 27 -10.31 -8.66 -17.19
N LEU A 28 -9.10 -8.98 -16.78
CA LEU A 28 -8.20 -9.85 -17.51
C LEU A 28 -8.40 -11.32 -17.15
N THR A 29 -8.28 -12.19 -18.14
CA THR A 29 -8.13 -13.63 -17.93
C THR A 29 -6.78 -13.94 -17.27
N THR A 30 -6.67 -15.06 -16.57
CA THR A 30 -5.37 -15.56 -16.06
C THR A 30 -4.32 -15.72 -17.16
N GLY A 31 -4.76 -15.95 -18.41
CA GLY A 31 -3.89 -15.99 -19.59
C GLY A 31 -3.34 -14.63 -20.02
N GLU A 32 -4.15 -13.59 -19.99
CA GLU A 32 -3.70 -12.22 -20.26
C GLU A 32 -2.79 -11.73 -19.16
N VAL A 33 -3.14 -11.99 -17.90
CA VAL A 33 -2.26 -11.72 -16.75
C VAL A 33 -0.93 -12.42 -16.92
N ALA A 34 -0.90 -13.70 -17.27
CA ALA A 34 0.34 -14.46 -17.44
C ALA A 34 1.23 -13.84 -18.54
N ARG A 35 0.63 -13.51 -19.69
CA ARG A 35 1.32 -12.87 -20.82
C ARG A 35 1.86 -11.50 -20.44
N LEU A 36 1.09 -10.75 -19.67
CA LEU A 36 1.52 -9.48 -19.12
C LEU A 36 2.72 -9.72 -18.20
N LEU A 37 2.54 -10.40 -17.08
CA LEU A 37 3.58 -10.63 -16.08
C LEU A 37 4.84 -11.34 -16.63
N GLY A 38 4.76 -11.99 -17.79
CA GLY A 38 5.87 -12.73 -18.39
C GLY A 38 6.10 -14.08 -17.68
N VAL A 39 5.03 -14.67 -17.15
CA VAL A 39 5.04 -15.90 -16.33
C VAL A 39 4.10 -16.96 -16.91
N SER A 40 4.15 -18.19 -16.38
CA SER A 40 3.22 -19.25 -16.80
C SER A 40 1.80 -18.99 -16.26
N ARG A 41 0.77 -19.46 -16.99
CA ARG A 41 -0.64 -19.44 -16.50
C ARG A 41 -0.79 -20.12 -15.14
N GLN A 42 -0.12 -21.25 -14.93
CA GLN A 42 -0.15 -21.97 -13.67
C GLN A 42 0.42 -21.12 -12.52
N HIS A 43 1.44 -20.31 -12.77
CA HIS A 43 1.97 -19.39 -11.75
C HIS A 43 0.94 -18.33 -11.34
N VAL A 44 0.19 -17.77 -12.30
CA VAL A 44 -0.92 -16.84 -12.01
C VAL A 44 -2.01 -17.52 -11.18
N VAL A 45 -2.35 -18.78 -11.51
CA VAL A 45 -3.29 -19.58 -10.72
C VAL A 45 -2.80 -19.74 -9.28
N ASN A 46 -1.53 -20.10 -9.08
CA ASN A 46 -0.95 -20.26 -7.75
C ASN A 46 -0.96 -18.93 -6.96
N LEU A 47 -0.74 -17.79 -7.61
CA LEU A 47 -0.84 -16.47 -6.99
C LEU A 47 -2.27 -16.16 -6.53
N THR A 48 -3.27 -16.50 -7.36
CA THR A 48 -4.69 -16.33 -6.97
C THR A 48 -5.11 -17.28 -5.85
N GLU A 49 -4.63 -18.53 -5.84
CA GLU A 49 -4.98 -19.54 -4.83
C GLU A 49 -4.32 -19.26 -3.47
N ARG A 50 -3.12 -18.66 -3.49
CA ARG A 50 -2.41 -18.21 -2.28
C ARG A 50 -2.89 -16.85 -1.76
N GLY A 51 -3.77 -16.16 -2.50
CA GLY A 51 -4.30 -14.85 -2.13
C GLY A 51 -3.37 -13.66 -2.44
N ASP A 52 -2.25 -13.89 -3.13
CA ASP A 52 -1.29 -12.85 -3.50
C ASP A 52 -1.76 -11.99 -4.68
N LEU A 53 -2.78 -12.45 -5.41
CA LEU A 53 -3.39 -11.73 -6.53
C LEU A 53 -4.92 -11.80 -6.39
N PRO A 54 -5.60 -10.66 -6.10
CA PRO A 54 -7.04 -10.61 -6.07
C PRO A 54 -7.65 -11.08 -7.39
N PHE A 55 -8.75 -11.82 -7.32
CA PHE A 55 -9.49 -12.24 -8.48
C PHE A 55 -10.99 -12.26 -8.18
N GLU A 56 -11.76 -12.06 -9.23
CA GLU A 56 -13.20 -12.24 -9.26
C GLU A 56 -13.52 -13.49 -10.08
N THR A 57 -14.68 -14.09 -9.83
CA THR A 57 -15.14 -15.22 -10.63
C THR A 57 -16.35 -14.79 -11.44
N THR A 58 -16.22 -14.77 -12.76
CA THR A 58 -17.35 -14.53 -13.67
C THR A 58 -17.80 -15.89 -14.21
N GLY A 59 -18.70 -16.54 -13.48
CA GLY A 59 -19.12 -17.92 -13.76
C GLY A 59 -18.09 -18.96 -13.28
N THR A 60 -17.44 -19.66 -14.20
CA THR A 60 -16.41 -20.70 -13.88
C THR A 60 -14.97 -20.16 -13.96
N HIS A 61 -14.76 -18.99 -14.55
CA HIS A 61 -13.42 -18.50 -14.87
C HIS A 61 -12.99 -17.36 -13.94
N ARG A 62 -11.74 -17.41 -13.47
CA ARG A 62 -11.09 -16.32 -12.73
C ARG A 62 -10.83 -15.12 -13.65
N ARG A 63 -11.09 -13.92 -13.14
CA ARG A 63 -10.84 -12.62 -13.75
C ARG A 63 -10.06 -11.76 -12.77
N VAL A 64 -9.03 -11.09 -13.26
CA VAL A 64 -8.14 -10.25 -12.44
C VAL A 64 -8.19 -8.85 -13.00
N ARG A 65 -8.38 -7.84 -12.14
CA ARG A 65 -8.42 -6.45 -12.60
C ARG A 65 -7.05 -6.02 -13.11
N ARG A 66 -7.01 -5.25 -14.21
CA ARG A 66 -5.77 -4.70 -14.77
C ARG A 66 -4.91 -3.98 -13.73
N SER A 67 -5.56 -3.22 -12.85
CA SER A 67 -4.94 -2.54 -11.70
C SER A 67 -4.19 -3.50 -10.78
N ASP A 68 -4.80 -4.63 -10.41
CA ASP A 68 -4.19 -5.63 -9.52
C ASP A 68 -2.97 -6.30 -10.17
N VAL A 69 -3.04 -6.57 -11.48
CA VAL A 69 -1.90 -7.10 -12.25
C VAL A 69 -0.75 -6.10 -12.28
N ASP A 70 -1.04 -4.83 -12.52
CA ASP A 70 -0.02 -3.80 -12.56
C ASP A 70 0.61 -3.62 -11.18
N HIS A 71 -0.17 -3.60 -10.09
CA HIS A 71 0.34 -3.62 -8.73
C HIS A 71 1.31 -4.77 -8.47
N LEU A 72 0.99 -5.97 -8.97
CA LEU A 72 1.82 -7.16 -8.81
C LEU A 72 3.10 -7.13 -9.68
N ARG A 73 3.04 -6.62 -10.93
CA ARG A 73 4.23 -6.46 -11.78
C ARG A 73 5.33 -5.67 -11.07
N TYR A 74 4.94 -4.60 -10.39
CA TYR A 74 5.86 -3.72 -9.73
C TYR A 74 6.36 -4.26 -8.38
N SER A 75 5.65 -5.22 -7.75
CA SER A 75 6.10 -5.89 -6.53
C SER A 75 7.03 -7.08 -6.80
N THR A 76 6.98 -7.68 -8.00
CA THR A 76 7.75 -8.90 -8.35
C THR A 76 9.15 -8.60 -8.91
N GLN A 77 9.47 -7.34 -9.22
CA GLN A 77 10.85 -6.94 -9.54
C GLN A 77 11.73 -7.04 -8.29
N ARG A 78 12.93 -7.65 -8.42
CA ARG A 78 13.95 -7.65 -7.37
C ARG A 78 14.17 -6.21 -6.88
N LEU A 79 13.90 -5.97 -5.60
CA LEU A 79 14.13 -4.67 -4.97
C LEU A 79 15.56 -4.22 -5.21
N SER A 80 15.72 -3.00 -5.71
CA SER A 80 17.02 -2.33 -5.78
C SER A 80 17.65 -2.28 -4.37
N ALA A 81 18.97 -2.11 -4.29
CA ALA A 81 19.64 -1.97 -3.00
C ALA A 81 19.05 -0.83 -2.16
N ASP A 82 18.65 0.27 -2.81
CA ASP A 82 18.03 1.42 -2.16
C ASP A 82 16.60 1.09 -1.65
N GLN A 83 15.79 0.44 -2.49
CA GLN A 83 14.44 0.02 -2.10
C GLN A 83 14.45 -0.98 -0.94
N ARG A 84 15.46 -1.86 -0.90
CA ARG A 84 15.66 -2.79 0.20
C ARG A 84 16.02 -2.06 1.49
N ARG A 85 16.95 -1.09 1.43
CA ARG A 85 17.28 -0.24 2.59
C ARG A 85 16.07 0.51 3.11
N SER A 86 15.30 1.13 2.22
CA SER A 86 14.06 1.82 2.54
C SER A 86 13.05 0.90 3.24
N LEU A 87 12.88 -0.33 2.74
CA LEU A 87 11.98 -1.32 3.32
C LEU A 87 12.43 -1.78 4.71
N TYR A 88 13.74 -1.99 4.94
CA TYR A 88 14.26 -2.36 6.25
C TYR A 88 14.13 -1.23 7.28
N LEU A 89 14.31 0.03 6.86
CA LEU A 89 14.00 1.18 7.72
C LEU A 89 12.52 1.18 8.09
N ALA A 90 11.62 0.89 7.14
CA ALA A 90 10.19 0.82 7.41
C ALA A 90 9.81 -0.33 8.35
N TYR A 91 10.45 -1.51 8.26
CA TYR A 91 10.27 -2.59 9.24
C TYR A 91 10.68 -2.17 10.65
N ALA A 92 11.81 -1.49 10.79
CA ALA A 92 12.26 -0.98 12.08
C ALA A 92 11.29 0.07 12.65
N ILE A 93 10.81 0.99 11.82
CA ILE A 93 9.78 1.98 12.21
C ILE A 93 8.50 1.26 12.64
N ALA A 94 7.99 0.32 11.84
CA ALA A 94 6.78 -0.44 12.13
C ALA A 94 6.88 -1.17 13.47
N GLY A 95 8.01 -1.85 13.74
CA GLY A 95 8.26 -2.50 15.03
C GLY A 95 8.23 -1.52 16.20
N LYS A 96 8.79 -0.33 16.02
CA LYS A 96 8.81 0.70 17.06
C LYS A 96 7.42 1.31 17.31
N LEU A 97 6.63 1.52 16.27
CA LEU A 97 5.25 2.01 16.38
C LEU A 97 4.32 1.01 17.11
N VAL A 98 4.53 -0.28 16.90
CA VAL A 98 3.78 -1.31 17.64
C VAL A 98 4.14 -1.32 19.12
N GLN A 99 5.41 -1.08 19.46
CA GLN A 99 5.87 -1.00 20.84
C GLN A 99 5.45 0.31 21.53
N ASP A 100 5.47 1.41 20.79
CA ASP A 100 5.11 2.74 21.27
C ASP A 100 4.32 3.52 20.22
N PRO A 101 2.97 3.44 20.26
CA PRO A 101 2.10 4.18 19.35
C PRO A 101 2.17 5.70 19.51
N THR A 102 2.71 6.23 20.62
CA THR A 102 2.81 7.69 20.82
C THR A 102 3.75 8.35 19.81
N LEU A 103 4.68 7.57 19.24
CA LEU A 103 5.57 8.00 18.17
C LEU A 103 4.83 8.41 16.87
N LEU A 104 3.55 8.07 16.73
CA LEU A 104 2.70 8.59 15.65
C LEU A 104 2.59 10.13 15.70
N ASP A 105 2.70 10.74 16.88
CA ASP A 105 2.64 12.20 17.00
C ASP A 105 3.85 12.88 16.36
N VAL A 106 5.03 12.26 16.42
CA VAL A 106 6.23 12.72 15.71
C VAL A 106 5.97 12.71 14.20
N ALA A 107 5.36 11.64 13.68
CA ALA A 107 5.02 11.52 12.27
C ALA A 107 3.98 12.57 11.84
N ARG A 108 2.95 12.82 12.65
CA ARG A 108 1.94 13.87 12.38
C ARG A 108 2.56 15.26 12.33
N GLN A 109 3.45 15.59 13.27
CA GLN A 109 4.16 16.87 13.29
C GLN A 109 5.07 17.05 12.07
N ASN A 110 5.80 15.99 11.70
CA ASN A 110 6.61 15.99 10.48
C ASN A 110 5.76 16.20 9.24
N LEU A 111 4.64 15.49 9.13
CA LEU A 111 3.73 15.60 8.00
C LEU A 111 3.17 17.00 7.85
N ALA A 112 2.77 17.65 8.95
CA ALA A 112 2.31 19.03 8.95
C ALA A 112 3.37 19.98 8.35
N ARG A 113 4.62 19.89 8.83
CA ARG A 113 5.75 20.67 8.28
C ARG A 113 6.04 20.38 6.81
N MET A 114 5.92 19.13 6.38
CA MET A 114 6.14 18.75 4.98
C MET A 114 5.07 19.34 4.06
N ARG A 115 3.81 19.38 4.51
CA ARG A 115 2.66 19.90 3.76
C ARG A 115 2.73 21.41 3.56
N GLU A 116 3.25 22.16 4.53
CA GLU A 116 3.51 23.60 4.40
C GLU A 116 4.48 23.89 3.24
N ARG A 117 5.48 23.03 3.05
CA ARG A 117 6.50 23.17 1.99
C ARG A 117 6.03 22.66 0.63
N HIS A 118 5.09 21.72 0.61
CA HIS A 118 4.64 21.03 -0.61
C HIS A 118 3.12 21.11 -0.75
N THR A 119 2.64 22.26 -1.22
CA THR A 119 1.21 22.55 -1.26
C THR A 119 0.49 21.98 -2.49
N ARG A 120 1.20 21.68 -3.58
CA ARG A 120 0.62 21.18 -4.85
C ARG A 120 1.49 20.10 -5.53
N GLY A 121 0.91 19.44 -6.52
CA GLY A 121 1.58 18.43 -7.36
C GLY A 121 1.67 17.04 -6.72
N ARG A 122 2.50 16.17 -7.32
CA ARG A 122 2.69 14.78 -6.88
C ARG A 122 3.14 14.65 -5.40
N PRO A 123 4.08 15.45 -4.88
CA PRO A 123 4.45 15.37 -3.46
C PRO A 123 3.26 15.61 -2.53
N ALA A 124 2.42 16.60 -2.83
CA ALA A 124 1.23 16.90 -2.03
C ALA A 124 0.20 15.76 -2.01
N GLN A 125 0.15 14.94 -3.07
CA GLN A 125 -0.70 13.74 -3.10
C GLN A 125 -0.23 12.69 -2.10
N TRP A 126 1.07 12.36 -2.10
CA TRP A 126 1.63 11.40 -1.15
C TRP A 126 1.48 11.86 0.30
N LEU A 127 1.56 13.16 0.57
CA LEU A 127 1.34 13.70 1.91
C LEU A 127 -0.13 13.62 2.35
N ARG A 128 -1.10 13.75 1.44
CA ARG A 128 -2.52 13.48 1.77
C ARG A 128 -2.74 12.02 2.11
N GLU A 129 -2.15 11.13 1.34
CA GLU A 129 -2.25 9.70 1.57
C GLU A 129 -1.60 9.28 2.89
N TRP A 130 -0.46 9.89 3.25
CA TRP A 130 0.11 9.72 4.60
C TRP A 130 -0.80 10.22 5.71
N GLN A 131 -1.53 11.33 5.49
CA GLN A 131 -2.51 11.83 6.45
C GLN A 131 -3.61 10.78 6.68
N GLU A 132 -4.20 10.25 5.61
CA GLU A 132 -5.25 9.23 5.67
C GLU A 132 -4.76 7.98 6.43
N LEU A 133 -3.52 7.55 6.21
CA LEU A 133 -2.92 6.41 6.92
C LEU A 133 -2.67 6.71 8.41
N LEU A 134 -2.27 7.93 8.78
CA LEU A 134 -2.00 8.33 10.18
C LEU A 134 -3.27 8.60 10.99
N ASP A 135 -4.37 8.94 10.32
CA ASP A 135 -5.69 9.15 10.92
C ASP A 135 -6.53 7.86 10.93
N GLY A 136 -6.12 6.86 10.14
CA GLY A 136 -6.77 5.57 10.02
C GLY A 136 -6.30 4.51 11.03
N PRO A 137 -6.69 3.25 10.82
CA PRO A 137 -6.34 2.16 11.73
C PRO A 137 -4.86 1.75 11.57
N LEU A 138 -4.25 1.35 12.69
CA LEU A 138 -2.81 1.07 12.77
C LEU A 138 -2.38 -0.07 11.85
N ASP A 139 -3.20 -1.11 11.67
CA ASP A 139 -2.92 -2.23 10.79
C ASP A 139 -2.77 -1.81 9.31
N ALA A 140 -3.63 -0.92 8.82
CA ALA A 140 -3.55 -0.37 7.47
C ALA A 140 -2.26 0.46 7.29
N LEU A 141 -1.87 1.24 8.29
CA LEU A 141 -0.61 1.99 8.30
C LEU A 141 0.60 1.04 8.25
N LEU A 142 0.61 0.00 9.09
CA LEU A 142 1.69 -0.98 9.14
C LEU A 142 1.80 -1.76 7.82
N ALA A 143 0.68 -2.17 7.23
CA ALA A 143 0.64 -2.82 5.92
C ALA A 143 1.21 -1.90 4.82
N ALA A 144 0.84 -0.61 4.83
CA ALA A 144 1.34 0.36 3.88
C ALA A 144 2.86 0.59 4.02
N LEU A 145 3.39 0.65 5.24
CA LEU A 145 4.83 0.79 5.50
C LEU A 145 5.64 -0.42 5.01
N THR A 146 5.13 -1.62 5.25
CA THR A 146 5.87 -2.88 5.11
C THR A 146 5.67 -3.60 3.78
N SER A 147 4.71 -3.16 2.96
CA SER A 147 4.43 -3.80 1.67
C SER A 147 5.51 -3.54 0.61
N PRO A 148 5.84 -4.52 -0.25
CA PRO A 148 6.74 -4.34 -1.39
C PRO A 148 6.09 -3.65 -2.60
N SER A 149 4.80 -3.28 -2.52
CA SER A 149 4.06 -2.65 -3.62
C SER A 149 4.69 -1.33 -4.11
N GLN A 150 4.41 -0.94 -5.36
CA GLN A 150 4.85 0.36 -5.89
C GLN A 150 4.35 1.53 -5.04
N ARG A 151 3.07 1.50 -4.66
CA ARG A 151 2.44 2.49 -3.78
C ARG A 151 3.24 2.68 -2.48
N SER A 152 3.55 1.57 -1.80
CA SER A 152 4.35 1.59 -0.58
C SER A 152 5.80 2.05 -0.81
N ARG A 153 6.39 1.75 -1.97
CA ARG A 153 7.72 2.27 -2.35
C ARG A 153 7.71 3.79 -2.50
N GLU A 154 6.68 4.37 -3.12
CA GLU A 154 6.54 5.82 -3.25
C GLU A 154 6.24 6.49 -1.91
N LEU A 155 5.36 5.89 -1.09
CA LEU A 155 5.09 6.36 0.26
C LEU A 155 6.36 6.42 1.11
N ARG A 156 7.19 5.36 1.11
CA ARG A 156 8.44 5.33 1.88
C ARG A 156 9.46 6.37 1.43
N GLN A 157 9.50 6.73 0.14
CA GLN A 157 10.35 7.82 -0.35
C GLN A 157 9.91 9.20 0.20
N ASN A 158 8.63 9.33 0.56
CA ASN A 158 8.03 10.55 1.10
C ASN A 158 7.64 10.39 2.59
N SER A 159 8.41 9.61 3.33
CA SER A 159 8.07 9.17 4.69
C SER A 159 8.08 10.32 5.73
N PRO A 160 7.02 10.48 6.56
CA PRO A 160 6.99 11.44 7.65
C PRO A 160 7.66 10.92 8.94
N PHE A 161 8.32 9.76 8.93
CA PHE A 161 8.86 9.13 10.15
C PHE A 161 10.31 9.54 10.49
N ALA A 162 10.78 10.68 9.99
CA ALA A 162 12.09 11.22 10.35
C ALA A 162 12.18 11.45 11.87
N GLY A 163 13.25 10.94 12.49
CA GLY A 163 13.47 11.06 13.95
C GLY A 163 12.78 10.01 14.82
N VAL A 164 11.97 9.11 14.25
CA VAL A 164 11.38 7.99 15.02
C VAL A 164 12.44 6.94 15.39
N LEU A 165 13.35 6.66 14.47
CA LEU A 165 14.53 5.84 14.75
C LEU A 165 15.67 6.73 15.25
N THR A 166 16.34 6.27 16.29
CA THR A 166 17.67 6.74 16.69
C THR A 166 18.69 6.35 15.62
N ASP A 167 19.86 7.02 15.62
CA ASP A 167 20.93 6.69 14.68
C ASP A 167 21.42 5.24 14.82
N ALA A 168 21.48 4.72 16.05
CA ALA A 168 21.87 3.34 16.31
C ALA A 168 20.88 2.33 15.69
N GLU A 169 19.57 2.54 15.87
CA GLU A 169 18.52 1.70 15.27
C GLU A 169 18.53 1.81 13.75
N ARG A 170 18.68 3.03 13.22
CA ARG A 170 18.78 3.29 11.78
C ARG A 170 19.96 2.53 11.18
N MET A 171 21.13 2.59 11.82
CA MET A 171 22.33 1.88 11.38
C MET A 171 22.14 0.35 11.45
N ALA A 172 21.48 -0.15 12.50
CA ALA A 172 21.17 -1.57 12.63
C ALA A 172 20.26 -2.07 11.49
N ALA A 173 19.18 -1.33 11.19
CA ALA A 173 18.28 -1.65 10.09
C ALA A 173 19.00 -1.64 8.73
N LEU A 174 19.86 -0.65 8.49
CA LEU A 174 20.63 -0.56 7.24
C LEU A 174 21.70 -1.64 7.08
N ARG A 175 22.26 -2.16 8.18
CA ARG A 175 23.17 -3.32 8.15
C ARG A 175 22.42 -4.59 7.76
N ALA A 176 21.22 -4.79 8.32
CA ALA A 176 20.38 -5.94 8.00
C ALA A 176 19.89 -5.95 6.55
N ALA A 177 19.88 -4.80 5.88
CA ALA A 177 19.48 -4.66 4.47
C ALA A 177 20.59 -5.01 3.45
N ARG A 178 21.82 -5.34 3.89
CA ARG A 178 22.96 -5.61 3.00
C ARG A 178 22.90 -6.99 2.37
#